data_AF-A0A6L8W6Q5-F1
#
_entry.id   AF-A0A6L8W6Q5-F1
#
_cell.length_a   1.000
_cell.length_b   1.000
_cell.length_c   1.000
_cell.angle_alpha   90.00
_cell.angle_beta   90.00
_cell.angle_gamma   90.00
#
_symmetry.space_group_name_H-M   'P 1'
#
loop_
_entity.id
_entity.type
_entity.pdbx_description
1 polymer ?
#
loop_
_entity_poly.entity_id
_entity_poly.type
_entity_poly.pdbx_seq_one_letter_code
_entity_poly.pdbx_strand_id
1 'polypeptide(L)'
;MKIDIVSDTVCPWCFIGKRKLEAALAARPDLEVEIAWHPFQLHPDMPAGGADRKEFTAQKFGSAERAKELYDNIKVAGQAVDIPFNFEKIKRSPNTLDSHRLIRWAYSAGCQDALVEILFRRFFIDGEDIGDHAVLIAAAEEAGMDKTLVAELLEKGADRELVSEEDTRARQMGVSGVPFFILNDKYAVSGAQDPAAFLAAFDKIAETEAAEDAPE
;
A
#
# COMPACT_ATOMS: atom_id res chain seq x y z
N MET A 1 -10.89 -14.44 8.55
CA MET A 1 -11.38 -13.64 7.40
C MET A 1 -10.20 -13.13 6.59
N LYS A 2 -10.24 -13.27 5.26
CA LYS A 2 -9.19 -12.77 4.36
C LYS A 2 -9.45 -11.32 3.95
N ILE A 3 -8.41 -10.49 3.92
CA ILE A 3 -8.43 -9.11 3.42
C ILE A 3 -7.30 -8.93 2.41
N ASP A 4 -7.64 -8.84 1.13
CA ASP A 4 -6.69 -8.48 0.08
C ASP A 4 -6.68 -6.95 -0.10
N ILE A 5 -5.51 -6.34 -0.07
CA ILE A 5 -5.33 -4.89 -0.16
C ILE A 5 -4.48 -4.57 -1.39
N VAL A 6 -5.13 -4.02 -2.41
CA VAL A 6 -4.46 -3.50 -3.60
C VAL A 6 -3.99 -2.08 -3.30
N SER A 7 -2.68 -1.86 -3.41
CA SER A 7 -2.00 -0.68 -2.85
C SER A 7 -0.81 -0.24 -3.71
N ASP A 8 -0.41 1.03 -3.55
CA ASP A 8 0.87 1.52 -4.07
C ASP A 8 1.69 2.16 -2.94
N THR A 9 3.00 1.91 -2.91
CA THR A 9 3.88 2.41 -1.85
C THR A 9 4.11 3.92 -1.91
N VAL A 10 3.76 4.57 -3.04
CA VAL A 10 3.79 6.03 -3.21
C VAL A 10 2.40 6.68 -3.13
N CYS A 11 1.36 5.93 -2.78
CA CYS A 11 0.01 6.46 -2.58
C CYS A 11 -0.24 6.85 -1.11
N PRO A 12 -0.37 8.15 -0.77
CA PRO A 12 -0.58 8.55 0.63
C PRO A 12 -1.95 8.11 1.17
N TRP A 13 -2.95 7.98 0.28
CA TRP A 13 -4.25 7.43 0.67
C TRP A 13 -4.17 5.95 1.03
N CYS A 14 -3.21 5.18 0.51
CA CYS A 14 -3.02 3.80 0.94
C CYS A 14 -2.54 3.75 2.39
N PHE A 15 -1.66 4.67 2.79
CA PHE A 15 -1.21 4.75 4.18
C PHE A 15 -2.34 5.18 5.13
N ILE A 16 -3.13 6.19 4.75
CA ILE A 16 -4.33 6.59 5.50
C ILE A 16 -5.34 5.43 5.58
N GLY A 17 -5.57 4.72 4.47
CA GLY A 17 -6.46 3.58 4.40
C GLY A 17 -6.03 2.45 5.33
N LYS A 18 -4.73 2.16 5.42
CA LYS A 18 -4.16 1.21 6.38
C LYS A 18 -4.57 1.57 7.82
N ARG A 19 -4.34 2.82 8.24
CA ARG A 19 -4.72 3.29 9.59
C ARG A 19 -6.22 3.14 9.87
N LYS A 20 -7.05 3.47 8.89
CA LYS A 20 -8.51 3.37 9.06
C LYS A 20 -8.99 1.92 9.14
N LEU A 21 -8.37 1.02 8.37
CA LEU A 21 -8.61 -0.43 8.49
C LEU A 21 -8.16 -0.94 9.86
N GLU A 22 -6.95 -0.60 10.31
CA GLU A 22 -6.41 -0.98 11.62
C GLU A 22 -7.33 -0.52 12.77
N ALA A 23 -7.87 0.71 12.70
CA ALA A 23 -8.84 1.21 13.66
C ALA A 23 -10.15 0.41 13.67
N ALA A 24 -10.63 -0.04 12.50
CA ALA A 24 -11.81 -0.90 12.41
C ALA A 24 -11.53 -2.31 12.99
N LEU A 25 -10.37 -2.88 12.70
CA LEU A 25 -9.95 -4.18 13.24
C LEU A 25 -9.78 -4.14 14.77
N ALA A 26 -9.24 -3.05 15.31
CA ALA A 26 -9.13 -2.86 16.76
C ALA A 26 -10.50 -2.83 17.47
N ALA A 27 -11.57 -2.44 16.76
CA ALA A 27 -12.95 -2.48 17.27
C ALA A 27 -13.63 -3.86 17.10
N ARG A 28 -12.92 -4.86 16.57
CA ARG A 28 -13.34 -6.26 16.42
C ARG A 28 -12.20 -7.21 16.86
N PRO A 29 -11.79 -7.20 18.14
CA PRO A 29 -10.63 -7.96 18.61
C PRO A 29 -10.76 -9.48 18.46
N ASP A 30 -12.00 -9.99 18.39
CA ASP A 30 -12.29 -11.43 18.22
C ASP A 30 -12.25 -11.87 16.74
N LEU A 31 -12.07 -10.92 15.80
CA LEU A 31 -12.03 -11.20 14.37
C LEU A 31 -10.62 -11.64 13.97
N GLU A 32 -10.46 -12.92 13.65
CA GLU A 32 -9.22 -13.42 13.06
C GLU A 32 -9.10 -12.95 11.61
N VAL A 33 -8.00 -12.27 11.29
CA VAL A 33 -7.77 -11.68 9.96
C VAL A 33 -6.43 -12.11 9.38
N GLU A 34 -6.47 -12.50 8.12
CA GLU A 34 -5.29 -12.65 7.26
C GLU A 34 -5.26 -11.48 6.27
N ILE A 35 -4.18 -10.71 6.26
CA ILE A 35 -3.99 -9.58 5.33
C ILE A 35 -2.98 -9.98 4.25
N ALA A 36 -3.36 -9.76 2.99
CA ALA A 36 -2.47 -9.90 1.84
C ALA A 36 -2.39 -8.58 1.07
N TRP A 37 -1.18 -8.12 0.78
CA TRP A 37 -0.93 -6.89 0.02
C TRP A 37 -0.59 -7.20 -1.43
N HIS A 38 -1.27 -6.50 -2.35
CA HIS A 38 -1.16 -6.70 -3.79
C HIS A 38 -0.69 -5.42 -4.49
N PRO A 39 0.15 -5.55 -5.53
CA PRO A 39 0.74 -4.43 -6.21
C PRO A 39 -0.27 -3.69 -7.09
N PHE A 40 -0.19 -2.37 -7.06
CA PHE A 40 -0.78 -1.50 -8.05
C PHE A 40 0.11 -0.28 -8.25
N GLN A 41 0.64 -0.06 -9.44
CA GLN A 41 1.47 1.12 -9.71
C GLN A 41 0.58 2.29 -10.12
N LEU A 42 0.55 3.39 -9.38
CA LEU A 42 -0.09 4.63 -9.83
C LEU A 42 0.57 5.17 -11.11
N HIS A 43 1.86 4.85 -11.29
CA HIS A 43 2.70 5.32 -12.39
C HIS A 43 3.52 4.16 -12.98
N PRO A 44 2.90 3.23 -13.72
CA PRO A 44 3.61 2.09 -14.30
C PRO A 44 4.69 2.51 -15.30
N ASP A 45 4.48 3.65 -15.99
CA ASP A 45 5.43 4.21 -16.95
C ASP A 45 6.58 5.02 -16.29
N MET A 46 6.65 5.07 -14.95
CA MET A 46 7.74 5.76 -14.27
C MET A 46 9.08 5.11 -14.65
N PRO A 47 10.13 5.87 -15.04
CA PRO A 47 11.44 5.29 -15.33
C PRO A 47 12.01 4.54 -14.12
N ALA A 48 12.83 3.51 -14.34
CA ALA A 48 13.39 2.69 -13.25
C ALA A 48 14.14 3.51 -12.18
N GLY A 49 14.86 4.57 -12.58
CA GLY A 49 15.52 5.49 -11.65
C GLY A 49 14.60 6.52 -11.00
N GLY A 50 13.30 6.50 -11.28
CA GLY A 50 12.33 7.51 -10.87
C GLY A 50 12.50 8.86 -11.58
N ALA A 51 11.78 9.86 -11.10
CA ALA A 51 11.84 11.24 -11.57
C ALA A 51 12.13 12.22 -10.42
N ASP A 52 12.59 13.43 -10.75
CA ASP A 52 12.68 14.50 -9.76
C ASP A 52 11.27 14.81 -9.24
N ARG A 53 11.13 14.94 -7.92
CA ARG A 53 9.81 15.12 -7.31
C ARG A 53 9.12 16.40 -7.78
N LYS A 54 9.85 17.52 -7.88
CA LYS A 54 9.26 18.81 -8.23
C LYS A 54 8.79 18.80 -9.68
N GLU A 55 9.63 18.30 -10.59
CA GLU A 55 9.29 18.20 -12.01
C GLU A 55 8.10 17.27 -12.22
N PHE A 56 8.14 16.08 -11.61
CA PHE A 56 7.06 15.11 -11.72
C PHE A 56 5.72 15.65 -11.21
N THR A 57 5.74 16.29 -10.04
CA THR A 57 4.55 16.86 -9.42
C THR A 57 3.98 18.03 -10.24
N ALA A 58 4.84 18.92 -10.77
CA ALA A 58 4.40 20.02 -11.62
C ALA A 58 3.74 19.51 -12.91
N GLN A 59 4.33 18.50 -13.56
CA GLN A 59 3.75 17.86 -14.74
C GLN A 59 2.41 17.16 -14.43
N LYS A 60 2.35 16.42 -13.31
CA LYS A 60 1.16 15.63 -12.93
C LYS A 60 -0.04 16.51 -12.56
N PHE A 61 0.19 17.61 -11.85
CA PHE A 61 -0.91 18.43 -11.31
C PHE A 61 -1.10 19.76 -12.04
N GLY A 62 -0.29 20.05 -13.07
CA GLY A 62 -0.37 21.24 -13.90
C GLY A 62 0.27 22.49 -13.29
N SER A 63 0.38 22.59 -11.96
CA SER A 63 1.14 23.64 -11.28
C SER A 63 1.66 23.20 -9.90
N ALA A 64 2.66 23.92 -9.38
CA ALA A 64 3.21 23.68 -8.06
C ALA A 64 2.21 24.04 -6.94
N GLU A 65 1.39 25.07 -7.16
CA GLU A 65 0.37 25.55 -6.23
C GLU A 65 -0.75 24.52 -6.08
N ARG A 66 -1.28 24.00 -7.20
CA ARG A 66 -2.33 22.96 -7.17
C ARG A 66 -1.83 21.67 -6.52
N ALA A 67 -0.59 21.30 -6.78
CA ALA A 67 0.03 20.18 -6.08
C ALA A 67 0.12 20.42 -4.57
N LYS A 68 0.53 21.63 -4.16
CA LYS A 68 0.63 21.99 -2.74
C LYS A 68 -0.73 21.90 -2.05
N GLU A 69 -1.79 22.45 -2.65
CA GLU A 69 -3.15 22.37 -2.09
C GLU A 69 -3.63 20.92 -1.90
N LEU A 70 -3.36 20.05 -2.87
CA LEU A 70 -3.68 18.63 -2.76
C LEU A 70 -2.90 17.95 -1.61
N TYR A 71 -1.61 18.23 -1.48
CA TYR A 71 -0.80 17.69 -0.40
C TYR A 71 -1.19 18.25 0.98
N ASP A 72 -1.59 19.52 1.07
CA ASP A 72 -2.09 20.11 2.31
C ASP A 72 -3.38 19.41 2.78
N ASN A 73 -4.31 19.12 1.86
CA ASN A 73 -5.52 18.34 2.17
C ASN A 73 -5.19 16.92 2.66
N ILE A 74 -4.20 16.27 2.03
CA ILE A 74 -3.73 14.94 2.45
C ILE A 74 -3.08 15.00 3.83
N LYS A 75 -2.31 16.07 4.14
CA LYS A 75 -1.75 16.27 5.48
C LYS A 75 -2.84 16.38 6.54
N VAL A 76 -3.91 17.13 6.28
CA VAL A 76 -5.05 17.23 7.21
C VAL A 76 -5.69 15.86 7.42
N ALA A 77 -5.91 15.09 6.34
CA ALA A 77 -6.46 13.73 6.45
C ALA A 77 -5.52 12.77 7.20
N GLY A 78 -4.21 12.89 7.00
CA GLY A 78 -3.20 12.11 7.72
C GLY A 78 -3.14 12.44 9.21
N GLN A 79 -3.25 13.72 9.58
CA GLN A 79 -3.30 14.15 10.99
C GLN A 79 -4.48 13.54 11.73
N ALA A 80 -5.63 13.36 11.07
CA ALA A 80 -6.80 12.72 11.66
C ALA A 80 -6.58 11.22 11.99
N VAL A 81 -5.50 10.62 11.48
CA VAL A 81 -5.10 9.22 11.72
C VAL A 81 -3.64 9.11 12.16
N ASP A 82 -3.12 10.17 12.80
CA ASP A 82 -1.78 10.24 13.39
C ASP A 82 -0.61 9.95 12.43
N ILE A 83 -0.75 10.31 11.15
CA ILE A 83 0.34 10.24 10.16
C ILE A 83 0.98 11.64 9.99
N PRO A 84 2.23 11.84 10.44
CA PRO A 84 2.94 13.11 10.28
C PRO A 84 3.61 13.22 8.90
N PHE A 85 2.81 13.29 7.83
CA PHE A 85 3.31 13.40 6.45
C PHE A 85 4.33 14.54 6.29
N ASN A 86 5.48 14.23 5.70
CA ASN A 86 6.57 15.16 5.42
C ASN A 86 6.91 15.19 3.92
N PHE A 87 5.94 15.60 3.11
CA PHE A 87 6.08 15.65 1.65
C PHE A 87 7.25 16.54 1.17
N GLU A 88 7.66 17.52 1.96
CA GLU A 88 8.79 18.41 1.66
C GLU A 88 10.16 17.70 1.70
N LYS A 89 10.29 16.61 2.47
CA LYS A 89 11.51 15.80 2.50
C LYS A 89 11.67 14.96 1.24
N ILE A 90 10.57 14.56 0.59
CA ILE A 90 10.59 13.70 -0.60
C ILE A 90 11.23 14.45 -1.77
N LYS A 91 12.38 13.97 -2.23
CA LYS A 91 13.12 14.56 -3.37
C LYS A 91 12.93 13.78 -4.67
N ARG A 92 12.53 12.52 -4.60
CA ARG A 92 12.37 11.62 -5.74
C ARG A 92 10.95 11.05 -5.78
N SER A 93 10.42 10.92 -6.99
CA SER A 93 9.23 10.11 -7.25
C SER A 93 9.71 8.76 -7.82
N PRO A 94 9.79 7.70 -7.01
CA PRO A 94 10.33 6.42 -7.45
C PRO A 94 9.38 5.66 -8.39
N ASN A 95 9.95 4.74 -9.16
CA ASN A 95 9.20 3.60 -9.67
C ASN A 95 9.03 2.59 -8.51
N THR A 96 7.81 2.11 -8.31
CA THR A 96 7.45 1.23 -7.19
C THR A 96 7.53 -0.26 -7.49
N LEU A 97 8.04 -0.66 -8.66
CA LEU A 97 8.13 -2.07 -9.03
C LEU A 97 9.02 -2.84 -8.05
N ASP A 98 10.18 -2.29 -7.69
CA ASP A 98 11.11 -2.96 -6.77
C ASP A 98 10.62 -2.94 -5.31
N SER A 99 9.87 -1.92 -4.88
CA SER A 99 9.20 -1.95 -3.57
C SER A 99 8.06 -2.97 -3.52
N HIS A 100 7.30 -3.15 -4.62
CA HIS A 100 6.28 -4.18 -4.74
C HIS A 100 6.85 -5.59 -4.76
N ARG A 101 8.00 -5.81 -5.42
CA ARG A 101 8.75 -7.08 -5.37
C ARG A 101 9.14 -7.42 -3.93
N LEU A 102 9.62 -6.43 -3.17
CA LEU A 102 9.96 -6.62 -1.76
C LEU A 102 8.72 -7.01 -0.93
N ILE A 103 7.59 -6.35 -1.13
CA ILE A 103 6.30 -6.68 -0.47
C ILE A 103 5.87 -8.12 -0.80
N ARG A 104 6.05 -8.57 -2.05
CA ARG A 104 5.74 -9.95 -2.45
C ARG A 104 6.58 -10.96 -1.67
N TRP A 105 7.90 -10.74 -1.57
CA TRP A 105 8.78 -11.66 -0.84
C TRP A 105 8.49 -11.67 0.66
N ALA A 106 8.11 -10.53 1.22
CA ALA A 106 7.76 -10.41 2.64
C ALA A 106 6.51 -11.22 3.03
N TYR A 107 5.63 -11.56 2.09
CA TYR A 107 4.51 -12.48 2.33
C TYR A 107 5.02 -13.87 2.75
N SER A 108 5.99 -14.42 2.03
CA SER A 108 6.60 -15.72 2.37
C SER A 108 7.42 -15.68 3.67
N ALA A 109 7.92 -14.50 4.04
CA ALA A 109 8.62 -14.27 5.30
C ALA A 109 7.69 -14.00 6.50
N GLY A 110 6.37 -13.89 6.28
CA GLY A 110 5.38 -13.62 7.34
C GLY A 110 5.42 -12.19 7.88
N CYS A 111 6.06 -11.26 7.18
CA CYS A 111 6.26 -9.87 7.64
C CYS A 111 5.71 -8.82 6.66
N GLN A 112 4.80 -9.20 5.76
CA GLN A 112 4.32 -8.35 4.68
C GLN A 112 3.70 -7.03 5.17
N ASP A 113 2.76 -7.09 6.12
CA ASP A 113 2.09 -5.89 6.63
C ASP A 113 3.07 -4.94 7.34
N ALA A 114 4.00 -5.50 8.12
CA ALA A 114 5.05 -4.74 8.79
C ALA A 114 5.99 -4.07 7.78
N LEU A 115 6.35 -4.75 6.68
CA LEU A 115 7.17 -4.15 5.64
C LEU A 115 6.45 -3.00 4.93
N VAL A 116 5.15 -3.14 4.63
CA VAL A 116 4.35 -2.07 4.01
C VAL A 116 4.34 -0.82 4.89
N GLU A 117 4.17 -0.99 6.20
CA GLU A 117 4.27 0.08 7.20
C GLU A 117 5.65 0.77 7.15
N ILE A 118 6.73 -0.01 7.12
CA ILE A 118 8.11 0.50 7.05
C ILE A 118 8.32 1.30 5.76
N LEU A 119 7.87 0.79 4.61
CA LEU A 119 8.00 1.47 3.32
C LEU A 119 7.22 2.79 3.29
N PHE A 120 5.99 2.81 3.84
CA PHE A 120 5.22 4.03 3.98
C PHE A 120 5.92 5.05 4.87
N ARG A 121 6.40 4.65 6.05
CA ARG A 121 7.14 5.54 6.95
C ARG A 121 8.38 6.13 6.27
N ARG A 122 9.22 5.28 5.67
CA ARG A 122 10.47 5.69 5.01
C ARG A 122 10.21 6.68 3.89
N PHE A 123 9.20 6.43 3.05
CA PHE A 123 8.88 7.34 1.96
C PHE A 123 8.19 8.63 2.44
N PHE A 124 7.13 8.52 3.24
CA PHE A 124 6.24 9.64 3.53
C PHE A 124 6.66 10.51 4.71
N ILE A 125 7.46 9.97 5.64
CA ILE A 125 7.86 10.66 6.88
C ILE A 125 9.36 10.97 6.84
N ASP A 126 10.16 10.00 6.39
CA ASP A 126 11.62 10.16 6.34
C ASP A 126 12.11 10.75 5.02
N GLY A 127 11.31 10.64 3.95
CA GLY A 127 11.61 11.16 2.62
C GLY A 127 12.66 10.35 1.85
N GLU A 128 12.87 9.10 2.25
CA GLU A 128 13.79 8.17 1.60
C GLU A 128 13.25 7.73 0.24
N ASP A 129 14.17 7.45 -0.69
CA ASP A 129 13.83 6.97 -2.02
C ASP A 129 13.61 5.44 -1.99
N ILE A 130 12.34 5.01 -1.95
CA ILE A 130 11.97 3.59 -1.98
C ILE A 130 12.12 2.94 -3.37
N GLY A 131 12.71 3.64 -4.35
CA GLY A 131 13.25 3.03 -5.57
C GLY A 131 14.73 2.65 -5.45
N ASP A 132 15.43 3.11 -4.41
CA ASP A 132 16.83 2.78 -4.15
C ASP A 132 16.96 1.41 -3.46
N HIS A 133 17.77 0.53 -4.04
CA HIS A 133 18.02 -0.80 -3.49
C HIS A 133 18.59 -0.76 -2.07
N ALA A 134 19.45 0.22 -1.74
CA ALA A 134 20.01 0.34 -0.40
C ALA A 134 18.91 0.63 0.65
N VAL A 135 17.94 1.48 0.29
CA VAL A 135 16.78 1.79 1.14
C VAL A 135 15.88 0.56 1.28
N LEU A 136 15.61 -0.15 0.18
CA LEU A 136 14.79 -1.36 0.18
C LEU A 136 15.41 -2.49 1.01
N ILE A 137 16.73 -2.70 0.91
CA ILE A 137 17.45 -3.70 1.70
C ILE A 137 17.38 -3.35 3.19
N ALA A 138 17.57 -2.08 3.56
CA ALA A 138 17.45 -1.63 4.95
C ALA A 138 16.02 -1.78 5.49
N ALA A 139 15.00 -1.51 4.67
CA ALA A 139 13.59 -1.73 5.02
C ALA A 139 13.30 -3.23 5.24
N ALA A 140 13.85 -4.09 4.40
CA ALA A 140 13.71 -5.54 4.52
C ALA A 140 14.37 -6.09 5.79
N GLU A 141 15.58 -5.64 6.11
CA GLU A 141 16.29 -6.01 7.36
C GLU A 141 15.48 -5.57 8.60
N GLU A 142 14.92 -4.35 8.58
CA GLU A 142 14.05 -3.86 9.64
C GLU A 142 12.77 -4.70 9.82
N ALA A 143 12.22 -5.22 8.71
CA ALA A 143 11.07 -6.12 8.73
C ALA A 143 11.42 -7.56 9.16
N GLY A 144 12.70 -7.88 9.35
CA GLY A 144 13.18 -9.21 9.76
C GLY A 144 13.55 -10.14 8.59
N MET A 145 13.70 -9.62 7.37
CA MET A 145 14.12 -10.39 6.19
C MET A 145 15.64 -10.51 6.08
N ASP A 146 16.13 -11.53 5.39
CA ASP A 146 17.56 -11.69 5.10
C ASP A 146 18.03 -10.66 4.06
N LYS A 147 18.82 -9.67 4.50
CA LYS A 147 19.34 -8.61 3.65
C LYS A 147 20.19 -9.10 2.48
N THR A 148 20.93 -10.19 2.64
CA THR A 148 21.83 -10.74 1.61
C THR A 148 21.01 -11.35 0.51
N LEU A 149 20.00 -12.14 0.88
CA LEU A 149 19.05 -12.71 -0.07
C LEU A 149 18.27 -11.61 -0.80
N VAL A 150 17.77 -10.60 -0.09
CA VAL A 150 17.04 -9.48 -0.69
C VAL A 150 17.91 -8.71 -1.68
N ALA A 151 19.16 -8.41 -1.34
CA ALA A 151 20.10 -7.75 -2.23
C ALA A 151 20.32 -8.56 -3.52
N GLU A 152 20.53 -9.87 -3.39
CA GLU A 152 20.70 -10.78 -4.52
C GLU A 152 19.45 -10.82 -5.43
N LEU A 153 18.25 -10.91 -4.84
CA LEU A 153 17.00 -10.92 -5.59
C LEU A 153 16.76 -9.60 -6.33
N LEU A 154 17.04 -8.47 -5.68
CA LEU A 154 16.93 -7.14 -6.28
C LEU A 154 17.87 -6.99 -7.48
N GLU A 155 19.14 -7.34 -7.32
CA GLU A 155 20.17 -7.30 -8.38
C GLU A 155 19.79 -8.17 -9.57
N LYS A 156 19.31 -9.39 -9.32
CA LYS A 156 18.89 -10.34 -10.38
C LYS A 156 17.60 -9.94 -11.09
N GLY A 157 16.86 -8.95 -10.60
CA GLY A 157 15.56 -8.58 -11.16
C GLY A 157 14.47 -9.66 -11.02
N ALA A 158 14.63 -10.60 -10.08
CA ALA A 158 13.68 -11.68 -9.80
C ALA A 158 12.23 -11.17 -9.62
N ASP A 159 11.25 -11.84 -10.20
CA ASP A 159 9.81 -11.53 -10.05
C ASP A 159 9.33 -10.18 -10.60
N ARG A 160 10.14 -9.44 -11.37
CA ARG A 160 9.68 -8.20 -12.05
C ARG A 160 8.46 -8.42 -12.93
N GLU A 161 8.51 -9.46 -13.78
CA GLU A 161 7.41 -9.80 -14.68
C GLU A 161 6.17 -10.23 -13.89
N LEU A 162 6.34 -11.08 -12.88
CA LEU A 162 5.24 -11.55 -12.03
C LEU A 162 4.50 -10.41 -11.33
N VAL A 163 5.23 -9.44 -10.75
CA VAL A 163 4.62 -8.28 -10.09
C VAL A 163 3.91 -7.37 -11.09
N SER A 164 4.48 -7.20 -12.29
CA SER A 164 3.84 -6.41 -13.36
C SER A 164 2.56 -7.08 -13.89
N GLU A 165 2.55 -8.40 -14.01
CA GLU A 165 1.36 -9.19 -14.35
C GLU A 165 0.28 -9.09 -13.27
N GLU A 166 0.67 -9.06 -12.00
CA GLU A 166 -0.26 -8.92 -10.88
C GLU A 166 -0.92 -7.52 -10.83
N ASP A 167 -0.15 -6.45 -11.05
CA ASP A 167 -0.69 -5.09 -11.27
C ASP A 167 -1.68 -5.07 -12.45
N THR A 168 -1.30 -5.69 -13.57
CA THR A 168 -2.16 -5.77 -14.76
C THR A 168 -3.45 -6.51 -14.46
N ARG A 169 -3.39 -7.61 -13.70
CA ARG A 169 -4.57 -8.39 -13.30
C ARG A 169 -5.50 -7.58 -12.41
N ALA A 170 -4.97 -6.84 -11.43
CA ALA A 170 -5.78 -5.99 -10.57
C ALA A 170 -6.59 -4.97 -11.41
N ARG A 171 -5.97 -4.36 -12.42
CA ARG A 171 -6.67 -3.46 -13.36
C ARG A 171 -7.76 -4.18 -14.17
N GLN A 172 -7.46 -5.38 -14.67
CA GLN A 172 -8.43 -6.19 -15.42
C GLN A 172 -9.64 -6.61 -14.57
N MET A 173 -9.45 -6.76 -13.25
CA MET A 173 -10.53 -6.99 -12.29
C MET A 173 -11.34 -5.72 -11.97
N GLY A 174 -11.06 -4.59 -12.62
CA GLY A 174 -11.80 -3.34 -12.46
C GLY A 174 -11.25 -2.39 -11.40
N VAL A 175 -10.10 -2.70 -10.78
CA VAL A 175 -9.44 -1.78 -9.86
C VAL A 175 -8.89 -0.60 -10.66
N SER A 176 -9.46 0.59 -10.42
CA SER A 176 -9.10 1.83 -11.10
C SER A 176 -8.39 2.85 -10.20
N GLY A 177 -8.26 2.53 -8.91
CA GLY A 177 -7.58 3.37 -7.93
C GLY A 177 -7.32 2.61 -6.64
N VAL A 178 -6.42 3.15 -5.81
CA VAL A 178 -5.96 2.54 -4.56
C VAL A 178 -6.01 3.54 -3.40
N PRO A 179 -6.18 3.08 -2.14
CA PRO A 179 -6.28 1.67 -1.73
C PRO A 179 -7.61 1.05 -2.14
N PHE A 180 -7.58 -0.24 -2.44
CA PHE A 180 -8.78 -1.03 -2.73
C PHE A 180 -8.73 -2.31 -1.91
N PHE A 181 -9.77 -2.53 -1.11
CA PHE A 181 -9.83 -3.64 -0.16
C PHE A 181 -10.86 -4.65 -0.65
N ILE A 182 -10.49 -5.93 -0.68
CA ILE A 182 -11.36 -7.06 -0.98
C ILE A 182 -11.46 -7.89 0.28
N LEU A 183 -12.69 -8.04 0.78
CA LEU A 183 -12.99 -8.70 2.05
C LEU A 183 -13.66 -10.04 1.75
N ASN A 184 -13.00 -11.12 2.18
CA ASN A 184 -13.44 -12.51 2.03
C ASN A 184 -13.82 -12.88 0.58
N ASP A 185 -13.13 -12.31 -0.41
CA ASP A 185 -13.42 -12.45 -1.85
C ASP A 185 -14.86 -12.09 -2.27
N LYS A 186 -15.67 -11.49 -1.37
CA LYS A 186 -17.11 -11.22 -1.55
C LYS A 186 -17.44 -9.73 -1.59
N TYR A 187 -16.77 -8.90 -0.79
CA TYR A 187 -17.07 -7.48 -0.65
C TYR A 187 -15.87 -6.61 -1.02
N ALA A 188 -16.13 -5.45 -1.61
CA ALA A 188 -15.09 -4.48 -1.95
C ALA A 188 -15.32 -3.13 -1.27
N VAL A 189 -14.25 -2.54 -0.74
CA VAL A 189 -14.22 -1.17 -0.23
C VAL A 189 -13.19 -0.39 -1.04
N SER A 190 -13.64 0.65 -1.75
CA SER A 190 -12.78 1.47 -2.61
C SER A 190 -12.39 2.78 -1.93
N GLY A 191 -11.08 3.05 -1.86
CA GLY A 191 -10.49 4.24 -1.25
C GLY A 191 -10.33 4.15 0.27
N ALA A 192 -9.75 5.19 0.86
CA ALA A 192 -9.51 5.31 2.31
C ALA A 192 -10.79 5.69 3.08
N GLN A 193 -11.79 4.81 3.02
CA GLN A 193 -13.09 4.97 3.69
C GLN A 193 -12.95 5.01 5.21
N ASP A 194 -13.92 5.62 5.89
CA ASP A 194 -13.93 5.69 7.35
C ASP A 194 -14.08 4.31 8.00
N PRO A 195 -13.57 4.10 9.23
CA PRO A 195 -13.64 2.81 9.93
C PRO A 195 -15.04 2.19 9.95
N ALA A 196 -16.10 3.02 10.03
CA ALA A 196 -17.49 2.57 10.01
C ALA A 196 -17.87 1.79 8.74
N ALA A 197 -17.29 2.11 7.58
CA ALA A 197 -17.54 1.38 6.34
C ALA A 197 -16.96 -0.04 6.39
N PHE A 198 -15.77 -0.21 6.97
CA PHE A 198 -15.16 -1.53 7.18
C PHE A 198 -15.98 -2.35 8.18
N LEU A 199 -16.38 -1.74 9.30
CA LEU A 199 -17.22 -2.42 10.31
C LEU A 199 -18.53 -2.93 9.72
N ALA A 200 -19.23 -2.10 8.92
CA ALA A 200 -20.46 -2.50 8.25
C ALA A 200 -20.22 -3.68 7.27
N ALA A 201 -19.07 -3.71 6.59
CA ALA A 201 -18.71 -4.82 5.72
C ALA A 201 -18.39 -6.10 6.50
N PHE A 202 -17.67 -6.01 7.62
CA PHE A 202 -17.39 -7.16 8.49
C PHE A 202 -18.68 -7.77 9.04
N ASP A 203 -19.60 -6.95 9.54
CA ASP A 203 -20.87 -7.41 10.08
C ASP A 203 -21.69 -8.13 8.99
N LYS A 204 -21.71 -7.59 7.78
CA LYS A 204 -22.40 -8.21 6.64
C LYS A 204 -21.79 -9.54 6.21
N ILE A 205 -20.46 -9.69 6.30
CA ILE A 205 -19.78 -10.96 6.02
C ILE A 205 -20.18 -12.01 7.05
N ALA A 206 -20.12 -11.66 8.34
CA ALA A 206 -20.49 -12.55 9.43
C ALA A 206 -21.95 -13.02 9.34
N GLU A 207 -22.88 -12.11 9.00
CA GLU A 207 -24.29 -12.45 8.75
C GLU A 207 -24.45 -13.43 7.58
N THR A 208 -23.69 -13.23 6.50
CA THR A 208 -23.76 -14.10 5.32
C THR A 208 -23.23 -15.50 5.63
N GLU A 209 -22.12 -15.62 6.34
CA GLU A 209 -21.54 -16.91 6.76
C GLU A 209 -22.45 -17.65 7.74
N ALA A 210 -23.02 -16.95 8.72
CA ALA A 210 -23.98 -17.55 9.66
C ALA A 210 -25.26 -18.07 8.97
N ALA A 211 -25.70 -17.43 7.89
CA ALA A 211 -26.84 -17.89 7.09
C ALA A 211 -26.48 -19.09 6.18
N GLU A 212 -25.24 -19.16 5.69
CA GLU A 212 -24.74 -20.30 4.89
C GLU A 212 -24.55 -21.57 5.77
N ASP A 213 -24.22 -21.40 7.06
CA ASP A 213 -23.99 -22.51 8.01
C ASP A 213 -25.24 -22.96 8.79
N ALA A 214 -26.39 -22.31 8.60
CA ALA A 214 -27.64 -22.70 9.27
C ALA A 214 -28.19 -24.01 8.66
N PRO A 215 -28.47 -25.06 9.47
CA PRO A 215 -29.03 -26.30 8.96
C PRO A 215 -30.46 -26.08 8.42
N GLU A 216 -30.73 -26.69 7.27
CA GLU A 216 -32.03 -26.69 6.56
C GLU A 216 -33.17 -27.32 7.36
#